data_AF-A0A934IKD3-F1
#
_entry.id   AF-A0A934IKD3-F1
#
_cell.length_a   1.000
_cell.length_b   1.000
_cell.length_c   1.000
_cell.angle_alpha   90.00
_cell.angle_beta   90.00
_cell.angle_gamma   90.00
#
_symmetry.space_group_name_H-M   'P 1'
#
loop_
_entity.id
_entity.type
_entity.pdbx_description
1 polymer ?
#
loop_
_entity_poly.entity_id
_entity_poly.type
_entity_poly.pdbx_seq_one_letter_code
_entity_poly.pdbx_strand_id
1 'polypeptide(L)'
;LYGAHLEGADLSGTHLEWANLSGTHLEGADLGGTHLEGADLGGAYLDGEISFAPAILRGAGARDINLEHIQCETFTEAFGDASVTLPDGYAAGEGKLSHWSPEKLDWENFYEAWRKWQAEQHPDLLPPYYTAED
;
A
#
# COMPACT_ATOMS: atom_id res chain seq x y z
N LEU A 1 0.56 -13.44 -8.43
CA LEU A 1 -0.91 -13.63 -8.39
C LEU A 1 -1.58 -12.89 -9.55
N TYR A 2 -1.01 -12.96 -10.75
CA TYR A 2 -1.50 -12.22 -11.91
C TYR A 2 -2.97 -12.57 -12.22
N GLY A 3 -3.84 -11.57 -12.27
CA GLY A 3 -5.27 -11.75 -12.55
C GLY A 3 -6.01 -12.61 -11.52
N ALA A 4 -5.52 -12.71 -10.28
CA ALA A 4 -6.22 -13.49 -9.25
C ALA A 4 -7.49 -12.77 -8.78
N HIS A 5 -8.45 -13.56 -8.30
CA HIS A 5 -9.71 -13.10 -7.73
C HIS A 5 -9.60 -13.15 -6.21
N LEU A 6 -9.33 -12.00 -5.60
CA LEU A 6 -9.12 -11.79 -4.16
C LEU A 6 -10.15 -10.79 -3.58
N GLU A 7 -11.30 -10.65 -4.24
CA GLU A 7 -12.38 -9.77 -3.82
C GLU A 7 -12.84 -10.16 -2.40
N GLY A 8 -12.88 -9.20 -1.48
CA GLY A 8 -13.25 -9.44 -0.09
C GLY A 8 -12.28 -10.32 0.72
N ALA A 9 -11.10 -10.63 0.19
CA ALA A 9 -10.11 -11.43 0.90
C ALA A 9 -9.54 -10.66 2.10
N ASP A 10 -9.37 -11.36 3.22
CA ASP A 10 -8.56 -10.87 4.32
C ASP A 10 -7.08 -11.15 4.01
N LEU A 11 -6.38 -10.09 3.62
CA LEU A 11 -4.95 -10.07 3.35
C LEU A 11 -4.20 -9.28 4.43
N SER A 12 -4.85 -8.98 5.57
CA SER A 12 -4.27 -8.16 6.61
C SER A 12 -2.98 -8.78 7.17
N GLY A 13 -1.94 -7.96 7.29
CA GLY A 13 -0.61 -8.39 7.74
C GLY A 13 0.09 -9.41 6.82
N THR A 14 -0.38 -9.61 5.58
CA THR A 14 0.28 -10.54 4.66
C THR A 14 1.55 -9.96 4.05
N HIS A 15 2.48 -10.86 3.73
CA HIS A 15 3.75 -10.53 3.06
C HIS A 15 3.57 -10.72 1.55
N LEU A 16 3.36 -9.63 0.82
CA LEU A 16 3.16 -9.59 -0.64
C LEU A 16 4.25 -8.75 -1.33
N GLU A 17 5.41 -8.59 -0.69
CA GLU A 17 6.56 -7.89 -1.24
C GLU A 17 6.94 -8.52 -2.59
N TRP A 18 7.19 -7.67 -3.58
CA TRP A 18 7.54 -8.09 -4.95
C TRP A 18 6.49 -8.98 -5.65
N ALA A 19 5.29 -9.14 -5.07
CA ALA A 19 4.24 -9.91 -5.69
C ALA A 19 3.77 -9.21 -6.97
N ASN A 20 3.68 -9.95 -8.06
CA ASN A 20 2.94 -9.48 -9.22
C ASN A 20 1.44 -9.64 -8.93
N LEU A 21 0.81 -8.53 -8.57
CA LEU A 21 -0.63 -8.34 -8.36
C LEU A 21 -1.26 -7.55 -9.53
N SER A 22 -0.61 -7.47 -10.68
CA SER A 22 -1.17 -6.76 -11.82
C SER A 22 -2.43 -7.46 -12.32
N GLY A 23 -3.46 -6.67 -12.63
CA GLY A 23 -4.78 -7.17 -13.04
C GLY A 23 -5.56 -7.94 -11.97
N THR A 24 -5.07 -8.00 -10.71
CA THR A 24 -5.75 -8.73 -9.63
C THR A 24 -7.02 -8.00 -9.21
N HIS A 25 -8.08 -8.75 -8.93
CA HIS A 25 -9.31 -8.24 -8.34
C HIS A 25 -9.16 -8.20 -6.82
N LEU A 26 -9.02 -7.00 -6.26
CA LEU A 26 -8.80 -6.72 -4.84
C LEU A 26 -9.96 -5.90 -4.25
N GLU A 27 -11.09 -5.82 -4.95
CA GLU A 27 -12.27 -5.06 -4.53
C GLU A 27 -12.76 -5.57 -3.16
N GLY A 28 -12.77 -4.69 -2.16
CA GLY A 28 -13.13 -5.02 -0.79
C GLY A 28 -12.14 -5.89 -0.02
N ALA A 29 -10.94 -6.13 -0.53
CA ALA A 29 -9.90 -6.82 0.22
C ALA A 29 -9.41 -5.97 1.41
N ASP A 30 -9.19 -6.62 2.55
CA ASP A 30 -8.52 -6.00 3.69
C ASP A 30 -7.01 -6.14 3.50
N LEU A 31 -6.35 -5.03 3.13
CA LEU A 31 -4.90 -4.95 2.99
C LEU A 31 -4.25 -4.27 4.21
N GLY A 32 -4.96 -4.19 5.34
CA GLY A 32 -4.47 -3.55 6.56
C GLY A 32 -3.14 -4.14 7.02
N GLY A 33 -2.09 -3.32 7.08
CA GLY A 33 -0.74 -3.76 7.45
C GLY A 33 -0.08 -4.73 6.47
N THR A 34 -0.60 -4.86 5.24
CA THR A 34 0.01 -5.69 4.19
C THR A 34 1.32 -5.07 3.72
N HIS A 35 2.29 -5.92 3.46
CA HIS A 35 3.55 -5.53 2.86
C HIS A 35 3.44 -5.59 1.33
N LEU A 36 3.35 -4.43 0.68
CA LEU A 36 3.23 -4.30 -0.78
C LEU A 36 4.51 -3.70 -1.40
N GLU A 37 5.60 -3.72 -0.66
CA GLU A 37 6.91 -3.24 -1.06
C GLU A 37 7.37 -3.91 -2.36
N GLY A 38 7.50 -3.14 -3.44
CA GLY A 38 7.90 -3.64 -4.75
C GLY A 38 6.83 -4.47 -5.47
N ALA A 39 5.61 -4.56 -4.94
CA ALA A 39 4.52 -5.30 -5.56
C ALA A 39 4.00 -4.58 -6.82
N ASP A 40 3.84 -5.30 -7.91
CA ASP A 40 3.23 -4.72 -9.11
C ASP A 40 1.71 -4.76 -8.99
N LEU A 41 1.08 -3.62 -8.70
CA LEU A 41 -0.39 -3.44 -8.69
C LEU A 41 -0.91 -2.82 -10.00
N GLY A 42 -0.11 -2.80 -11.07
CA GLY A 42 -0.49 -2.24 -12.36
C GLY A 42 -1.80 -2.82 -12.88
N GLY A 43 -2.84 -1.98 -12.98
CA GLY A 43 -4.16 -2.40 -13.43
C GLY A 43 -4.89 -3.35 -12.48
N ALA A 44 -4.47 -3.48 -11.21
CA ALA A 44 -5.26 -4.15 -10.19
C ALA A 44 -6.59 -3.42 -10.00
N TYR A 45 -7.68 -4.19 -9.88
CA TYR A 45 -9.00 -3.65 -9.63
C TYR A 45 -9.19 -3.49 -8.13
N LEU A 46 -8.94 -2.28 -7.64
CA LEU A 46 -9.15 -1.91 -6.23
C LEU A 46 -10.50 -1.22 -6.02
N ASP A 47 -11.04 -0.62 -7.09
CA ASP A 47 -12.30 0.15 -7.12
C ASP A 47 -13.12 -0.17 -8.41
N GLY A 48 -13.01 -1.40 -8.93
CA GLY A 48 -13.57 -1.80 -10.24
C GLY A 48 -15.07 -1.50 -10.42
N GLU A 49 -15.47 -1.19 -11.66
CA GLU A 49 -16.81 -0.74 -12.06
C GLU A 49 -17.93 -1.55 -11.38
N ILE A 50 -18.59 -0.91 -10.40
CA ILE A 50 -19.71 -1.41 -9.62
C ILE A 50 -19.34 -2.60 -8.70
N SER A 51 -18.42 -2.37 -7.77
CA SER A 51 -18.38 -3.12 -6.51
C SER A 51 -18.28 -2.16 -5.33
N PHE A 52 -19.20 -2.28 -4.38
CA PHE A 52 -19.43 -1.32 -3.30
C PHE A 52 -18.38 -1.32 -2.18
N ALA A 53 -17.21 -1.93 -2.36
CA ALA A 53 -16.26 -2.16 -1.29
C ALA A 53 -14.87 -1.57 -1.63
N PRO A 54 -14.40 -0.57 -0.87
CA PRO A 54 -13.05 -0.04 -1.05
C PRO A 54 -12.01 -1.03 -0.48
N ALA A 55 -10.85 -1.14 -1.14
CA ALA A 55 -9.69 -1.79 -0.55
C ALA A 55 -9.11 -0.94 0.61
N ILE A 56 -8.77 -1.59 1.72
CA ILE A 56 -8.27 -0.91 2.94
C ILE A 56 -6.75 -1.04 2.99
N LEU A 57 -6.01 0.03 2.66
CA LEU A 57 -4.54 0.05 2.66
C LEU A 57 -3.95 0.54 3.99
N ARG A 58 -4.74 0.49 5.07
CA ARG A 58 -4.38 1.07 6.36
C ARG A 58 -3.08 0.48 6.89
N GLY A 59 -2.07 1.32 7.07
CA GLY A 59 -0.77 0.86 7.55
C GLY A 59 0.03 0.04 6.55
N ALA A 60 -0.37 -0.06 5.27
CA ALA A 60 0.38 -0.78 4.24
C ALA A 60 1.61 0.01 3.77
N GLY A 61 2.67 -0.70 3.38
CA GLY A 61 3.86 -0.12 2.77
C GLY A 61 3.76 -0.10 1.25
N ALA A 62 3.75 1.09 0.66
CA ALA A 62 3.70 1.30 -0.79
C ALA A 62 5.06 1.79 -1.30
N ARG A 63 5.76 0.97 -2.07
CA ARG A 63 7.03 1.36 -2.68
C ARG A 63 7.23 0.69 -4.02
N ASP A 64 7.70 1.43 -5.02
CA ASP A 64 7.92 0.93 -6.37
C ASP A 64 6.63 0.30 -6.99
N ILE A 65 5.45 0.79 -6.58
CA ILE A 65 4.13 0.32 -7.02
C ILE A 65 3.39 1.40 -7.84
N ASN A 66 2.37 1.00 -8.62
CA ASN A 66 1.52 1.93 -9.37
C ASN A 66 0.10 2.03 -8.75
N LEU A 67 -0.27 3.23 -8.32
CA LEU A 67 -1.58 3.59 -7.75
C LEU A 67 -2.38 4.55 -8.63
N GLU A 68 -1.96 4.86 -9.86
CA GLU A 68 -2.56 5.83 -10.79
C GLU A 68 -4.08 5.64 -10.99
N HIS A 69 -4.57 4.42 -10.84
CA HIS A 69 -5.99 4.06 -11.04
C HIS A 69 -6.80 3.89 -9.75
N ILE A 70 -6.22 4.11 -8.57
CA ILE A 70 -6.98 4.12 -7.31
C ILE A 70 -7.72 5.46 -7.22
N GLN A 71 -9.05 5.40 -7.11
CA GLN A 71 -9.91 6.59 -7.16
C GLN A 71 -10.38 7.03 -5.76
N CYS A 72 -9.83 6.45 -4.69
CA CYS A 72 -10.24 6.69 -3.31
C CYS A 72 -9.14 7.29 -2.43
N GLU A 73 -9.51 7.96 -1.34
CA GLU A 73 -8.57 8.51 -0.36
C GLU A 73 -7.92 7.43 0.54
N THR A 74 -8.27 6.15 0.37
CA THR A 74 -7.77 5.05 1.21
C THR A 74 -6.25 4.86 1.13
N PHE A 75 -5.59 5.22 0.02
CA PHE A 75 -4.13 5.19 -0.05
C PHE A 75 -3.46 6.27 0.81
N THR A 76 -4.21 7.28 1.28
CA THR A 76 -3.69 8.22 2.30
C THR A 76 -3.50 7.54 3.65
N GLU A 77 -4.17 6.41 3.89
CA GLU A 77 -3.96 5.55 5.06
C GLU A 77 -2.81 4.56 4.85
N ALA A 78 -2.08 4.64 3.74
CA ALA A 78 -0.82 3.93 3.54
C ALA A 78 0.36 4.88 3.70
N PHE A 79 1.55 4.32 3.77
CA PHE A 79 2.79 5.08 3.68
C PHE A 79 3.61 4.64 2.48
N GLY A 80 4.15 5.62 1.78
CA GLY A 80 5.00 5.39 0.63
C GLY A 80 6.05 6.47 0.46
N ASP A 81 6.78 6.37 -0.63
CA ASP A 81 7.80 7.33 -1.02
C ASP A 81 7.71 7.72 -2.50
N ALA A 82 8.61 8.57 -2.98
CA ALA A 82 8.62 9.06 -4.36
C ALA A 82 8.84 7.99 -5.45
N SER A 83 9.04 6.72 -5.08
CA SER A 83 9.05 5.61 -6.04
C SER A 83 7.65 5.14 -6.47
N VAL A 84 6.61 5.49 -5.71
CA VAL A 84 5.24 5.11 -6.02
C VAL A 84 4.68 6.02 -7.11
N THR A 85 4.06 5.43 -8.12
CA THR A 85 3.28 6.20 -9.11
C THR A 85 1.93 6.52 -8.50
N LEU A 86 1.66 7.81 -8.28
CA LEU A 86 0.45 8.31 -7.64
C LEU A 86 -0.57 8.80 -8.67
N PRO A 87 -1.88 8.84 -8.34
CA PRO A 87 -2.89 9.49 -9.17
C PRO A 87 -2.59 10.97 -9.40
N ASP A 88 -3.11 11.52 -10.50
CA ASP A 88 -3.02 12.94 -10.82
C ASP A 88 -3.50 13.82 -9.63
N GLY A 89 -2.71 14.84 -9.30
CA GLY A 89 -2.99 15.75 -8.19
C GLY A 89 -2.47 15.29 -6.83
N TYR A 90 -1.84 14.12 -6.75
CA TYR A 90 -1.12 13.65 -5.56
C TYR A 90 0.39 13.63 -5.81
N ALA A 91 1.16 14.00 -4.79
CA ALA A 91 2.60 13.90 -4.78
C ALA A 91 3.09 13.50 -3.38
N ALA A 92 4.09 12.62 -3.33
CA ALA A 92 4.67 12.18 -2.07
C ALA A 92 5.31 13.39 -1.34
N GLY A 93 5.01 13.54 -0.06
CA GLY A 93 5.45 14.67 0.74
C GLY A 93 4.63 15.95 0.57
N GLU A 94 3.54 15.92 -0.22
CA GLU A 94 2.69 17.09 -0.46
C GLU A 94 1.21 16.85 -0.14
N GLY A 95 0.51 17.92 0.24
CA GLY A 95 -0.93 17.91 0.44
C GLY A 95 -1.39 16.82 1.42
N LYS A 96 -2.27 15.92 0.96
CA LYS A 96 -2.80 14.79 1.74
C LYS A 96 -1.76 13.67 1.98
N LEU A 97 -0.65 13.69 1.26
CA LEU A 97 0.46 12.75 1.40
C LEU A 97 1.69 13.43 2.01
N SER A 98 1.50 14.46 2.83
CA SER A 98 2.62 15.12 3.52
C SER A 98 3.41 14.18 4.44
N HIS A 99 2.81 13.04 4.84
CA HIS A 99 3.47 11.99 5.61
C HIS A 99 4.31 11.03 4.76
N TRP A 100 4.14 11.03 3.43
CA TRP A 100 4.96 10.23 2.53
C TRP A 100 6.32 10.88 2.36
N SER A 101 7.34 10.05 2.10
CA SER A 101 8.67 10.59 1.80
C SER A 101 8.70 11.20 0.40
N PRO A 102 9.07 12.48 0.23
CA PRO A 102 9.24 13.10 -1.09
C PRO A 102 10.48 12.60 -1.84
N GLU A 103 11.35 11.85 -1.15
CA GLU A 103 12.54 11.22 -1.74
C GLU A 103 12.34 9.71 -1.85
N LYS A 104 12.91 9.10 -2.88
CA LYS A 104 13.01 7.65 -2.96
C LYS A 104 14.01 7.17 -1.91
N LEU A 105 13.53 6.47 -0.89
CA LEU A 105 14.35 5.97 0.21
C LEU A 105 15.14 4.73 -0.25
N ASP A 106 16.04 4.19 0.57
CA ASP A 106 16.43 2.79 0.46
C ASP A 106 15.52 1.92 1.34
N TRP A 107 15.72 0.60 1.34
CA TRP A 107 14.85 -0.32 2.07
C TRP A 107 14.86 -0.09 3.58
N GLU A 108 16.03 0.13 4.17
CA GLU A 108 16.19 0.32 5.60
C GLU A 108 15.49 1.61 6.05
N ASN A 109 15.79 2.73 5.38
CA ASN A 109 15.18 4.02 5.69
C ASN A 109 13.66 4.03 5.41
N PHE A 110 13.21 3.32 4.37
CA PHE A 110 11.79 3.18 4.09
C PHE A 110 11.07 2.48 5.24
N TYR A 111 11.56 1.31 5.67
CA TYR A 111 10.94 0.56 6.75
C TYR A 111 10.99 1.31 8.07
N GLU A 112 12.08 2.01 8.38
CA GLU A 112 12.15 2.85 9.59
C GLU A 112 11.11 3.97 9.56
N ALA A 113 11.00 4.69 8.45
CA ALA A 113 10.04 5.78 8.29
C ALA A 113 8.59 5.26 8.34
N TRP A 114 8.32 4.18 7.63
CA TRP A 114 7.02 3.50 7.61
C TRP A 114 6.64 3.01 9.01
N ARG A 115 7.53 2.33 9.74
CA ARG A 115 7.26 1.85 11.12
C ARG A 115 6.98 3.00 12.07
N LYS A 116 7.75 4.08 11.95
CA LYS A 116 7.57 5.26 12.78
C LYS A 116 6.19 5.87 12.53
N TRP A 117 5.84 6.07 11.27
CA TRP A 117 4.53 6.59 10.88
C TRP A 117 3.39 5.64 11.31
N GLN A 118 3.55 4.32 11.14
CA GLN A 118 2.55 3.32 11.53
C GLN A 118 2.32 3.33 13.04
N ALA A 119 3.40 3.40 13.84
CA ALA A 119 3.30 3.49 15.30
C ALA A 119 2.62 4.79 15.77
N GLU A 120 2.75 5.88 15.02
CA GLU A 120 2.12 7.16 15.33
C GLU A 120 0.64 7.21 14.91
N GLN A 121 0.29 6.72 13.71
CA GLN A 121 -1.07 6.84 13.14
C GLN A 121 -1.96 5.63 13.45
N HIS A 122 -1.37 4.45 13.62
CA HIS A 122 -2.09 3.19 13.75
C HIS A 122 -1.46 2.30 14.84
N PRO A 123 -1.42 2.75 16.10
CA PRO A 123 -0.80 1.99 17.21
C PRO A 123 -1.46 0.63 17.49
N ASP A 124 -2.71 0.46 17.02
CA ASP A 124 -3.46 -0.79 17.16
C ASP A 124 -3.08 -1.85 16.11
N LEU A 125 -2.41 -1.44 15.03
CA LEU A 125 -1.85 -2.39 14.08
C LEU A 125 -0.56 -2.92 14.69
N LEU A 126 -0.48 -4.24 14.84
CA LEU A 126 0.75 -4.86 15.29
C LEU A 126 1.85 -4.50 14.28
N PRO A 127 3.02 -3.97 14.74
CA PRO A 127 4.15 -3.82 13.84
C PRO A 127 4.46 -5.20 13.29
N PRO A 128 4.74 -5.32 11.98
CA PRO A 128 5.00 -6.63 11.42
C PRO A 128 6.20 -7.26 12.12
N TYR A 129 6.12 -8.58 12.25
CA TYR A 129 7.24 -9.39 12.71
C TYR A 129 8.34 -9.39 11.64
N TYR A 130 9.17 -8.33 11.64
CA TYR A 130 10.48 -8.36 11.02
C TYR A 130 11.48 -7.73 11.99
N THR A 131 12.20 -8.58 12.73
CA THR A 131 13.55 -8.25 13.18
C THR A 131 14.42 -8.18 11.93
N ALA A 132 15.34 -7.23 11.83
CA ALA A 132 16.22 -7.04 10.67
C ALA A 132 17.22 -8.20 10.44
N GLU A 133 16.88 -9.44 10.81
CA GLU A 133 17.76 -10.61 10.87
C GLU A 133 17.27 -11.86 10.12
N ASP A 134 16.13 -11.83 9.42
CA ASP A 134 15.66 -12.96 8.58
C ASP A 134 15.83 -12.70 7.07
#